data_AF-A0A2G6LL72-F1
#
_entry.id   AF-A0A2G6LL72-F1
#
_cell.length_a   1.000
_cell.length_b   1.000
_cell.length_c   1.000
_cell.angle_alpha   90.00
_cell.angle_beta   90.00
_cell.angle_gamma   90.00
#
_symmetry.space_group_name_H-M   'P 1'
#
loop_
_entity.id
_entity.type
_entity.pdbx_description
1 polymer ?
#
loop_
_entity_poly.entity_id
_entity_poly.type
_entity_poly.pdbx_seq_one_letter_code
_entity_poly.pdbx_strand_id
1 'polypeptide(L)'
;MSAEKKKNLNNLIARIIDRVGNPVNENVIVSTIESLGIRNKDTQNDYGINSIFELAKEIYNRIKSDNPKQLKNLNERLKLEKETVNISSYFFLRTKLFLKYFPLGLIYFFPIFIQIVAILIFSYSIWTYLGFHPLQSTAVVFGVILGLISTGGFVQVIGKQSSFYWYNNDLPNTKKSIYDILKTGIKFMAGMFLFILIANFFLNLYPFSFFSIAFTYAFLIGLLLLFLAPMHTIKQRWVISVAVFIGTGVAILLKLYSGLHIYITHWIGIAIAIGIMAIYLRWFFKDIKSVGNNKRQIDQGLVIIYKNYQYFFYGLLIYVFLFIDRILAWSTMENEMPFIVYYEVHYEVGMDIAILMFFLLAGVIEYNIASFSKMLNLQVKSTPHKEFKKFNQMFYDAYYRQSLLLIINSIAIFIFMFLIITRQWGYNAFFEEPLNFISKKVSLIGALGYMFFTWGVLNSLYLFSLDRPKPAVHAVIFAIVINIFVGLILSRLFSYEYSAIGMVVGAFVFMALTAKACLNCFKNLDYYYATR
;
A
#
# COMPACT_ATOMS: atom_id res chain seq x y z
N MET A 1 32.25 -16.09 -59.42
CA MET A 1 32.30 -14.97 -58.44
C MET A 1 33.74 -14.67 -58.06
N SER A 2 34.16 -13.40 -58.11
CA SER A 2 35.47 -12.96 -57.59
C SER A 2 35.54 -13.12 -56.06
N ALA A 3 36.75 -13.18 -55.49
CA ALA A 3 36.96 -13.34 -54.05
C ALA A 3 36.29 -12.23 -53.23
N GLU A 4 36.26 -11.01 -53.77
CA GLU A 4 35.62 -9.84 -53.17
C GLU A 4 34.10 -9.97 -53.09
N LYS A 5 33.44 -10.44 -54.16
CA LYS A 5 31.99 -10.69 -54.17
C LYS A 5 31.58 -11.79 -53.19
N LYS A 6 32.42 -12.82 -53.00
CA LYS A 6 32.18 -13.87 -51.98
C LYS A 6 32.23 -13.32 -50.56
N LYS A 7 33.18 -12.42 -50.28
CA LYS A 7 33.30 -11.73 -48.99
C LYS A 7 32.08 -10.85 -48.70
N ASN A 8 31.61 -10.10 -49.71
CA ASN A 8 30.41 -9.27 -49.58
C ASN A 8 29.17 -10.11 -49.29
N LEU A 9 29.00 -11.23 -50.01
CA LEU A 9 27.87 -12.14 -49.79
C LEU A 9 27.85 -12.73 -48.37
N ASN A 10 29.00 -13.18 -47.85
CA ASN A 10 29.09 -13.70 -46.49
C ASN A 10 28.81 -12.63 -45.43
N ASN A 11 29.24 -11.39 -45.65
CA ASN A 11 28.95 -10.27 -44.75
C ASN A 11 27.45 -9.91 -44.76
N LEU A 12 26.81 -9.96 -45.93
CA LEU A 12 25.36 -9.77 -46.06
C LEU A 12 24.58 -10.86 -45.32
N ILE A 13 24.98 -12.13 -45.47
CA ILE A 13 24.39 -13.26 -44.74
C ILE A 13 24.48 -13.05 -43.23
N ALA A 14 25.65 -12.66 -42.71
CA ALA A 14 25.83 -12.38 -41.28
C ALA A 14 24.91 -11.26 -40.79
N ARG A 15 24.79 -10.15 -41.54
CA ARG A 15 23.90 -9.03 -41.21
C ARG A 15 22.42 -9.42 -41.21
N ILE A 16 22.02 -10.31 -42.12
CA ILE A 16 20.64 -10.83 -42.19
C ILE A 16 20.36 -11.73 -40.98
N ILE A 17 21.28 -12.61 -40.61
CA ILE A 17 21.17 -13.46 -39.42
C ILE A 17 21.12 -12.59 -38.14
N ASP A 18 21.93 -11.54 -38.04
CA ASP A 18 21.90 -10.63 -36.89
C ASP A 18 20.56 -9.89 -36.74
N ARG A 19 19.90 -9.53 -37.85
CA ARG A 19 18.59 -8.85 -37.82
C ARG A 19 17.42 -9.80 -37.59
N VAL A 20 17.40 -10.93 -38.30
CA VAL A 20 16.19 -11.78 -38.41
C VAL A 20 16.36 -13.13 -37.72
N GLY A 21 17.59 -13.67 -37.66
CA GLY A 21 17.85 -14.99 -37.10
C GLY A 21 17.55 -16.07 -38.13
N ASN A 22 16.64 -16.99 -37.81
CA ASN A 22 16.18 -18.03 -38.73
C ASN A 22 15.00 -17.51 -39.58
N PRO A 23 15.19 -17.19 -40.87
CA PRO A 23 14.16 -16.62 -41.72
C PRO A 23 13.05 -17.65 -42.01
N VAL A 24 11.78 -17.21 -41.92
CA VAL A 24 10.61 -18.08 -42.15
C VAL A 24 10.45 -18.41 -43.64
N ASN A 25 10.68 -17.44 -44.53
CA ASN A 25 10.59 -17.60 -45.98
C ASN A 25 11.55 -16.64 -46.72
N GLU A 26 11.67 -16.82 -48.04
CA GLU A 26 12.50 -15.99 -48.92
C GLU A 26 12.09 -14.50 -48.90
N ASN A 27 10.79 -14.21 -48.77
CA ASN A 27 10.28 -12.84 -48.75
C ASN A 27 10.80 -12.03 -47.54
N VAL A 28 11.01 -12.66 -46.39
CA VAL A 28 11.61 -12.00 -45.22
C VAL A 28 13.05 -11.56 -45.52
N ILE A 29 13.78 -12.32 -46.32
CA ILE A 29 15.15 -11.98 -46.73
C ILE A 29 15.12 -10.83 -47.75
N VAL A 30 14.20 -10.85 -48.71
CA VAL A 30 13.98 -9.75 -49.67
C VAL A 30 13.76 -8.43 -48.92
N SER A 31 12.78 -8.39 -48.01
CA SER A 31 12.48 -7.18 -47.23
C SER A 31 13.66 -6.74 -46.36
N THR A 32 14.47 -7.68 -45.88
CA THR A 32 15.65 -7.35 -45.08
C THR A 32 16.75 -6.73 -45.94
N ILE A 33 17.02 -7.27 -47.12
CA ILE A 33 17.99 -6.73 -48.09
C ILE A 33 17.59 -5.30 -48.50
N GLU A 34 16.31 -5.07 -48.78
CA GLU A 34 15.79 -3.74 -49.09
C GLU A 34 15.93 -2.77 -47.91
N SER A 35 15.65 -3.24 -46.68
CA SER A 35 15.81 -2.42 -45.46
C SER A 35 17.26 -2.06 -45.15
N LEU A 36 18.23 -2.80 -45.70
CA LEU A 36 19.67 -2.51 -45.61
C LEU A 36 20.12 -1.50 -46.69
N GLY A 37 19.21 -1.02 -47.53
CA GLY A 37 19.46 0.00 -48.55
C GLY A 37 20.04 -0.56 -49.85
N ILE A 38 20.05 -1.87 -50.05
CA ILE A 38 20.55 -2.52 -51.27
C ILE A 38 19.43 -2.49 -52.32
N ARG A 39 19.71 -1.90 -53.49
CA ARG A 39 18.74 -1.83 -54.60
C ARG A 39 19.04 -2.91 -55.63
N ASN A 40 18.04 -3.26 -56.44
CA ASN A 40 18.19 -4.27 -57.51
C ASN A 40 19.37 -4.00 -58.46
N LYS A 41 19.70 -2.73 -58.74
CA LYS A 41 20.85 -2.38 -59.59
C LYS A 41 22.21 -2.62 -58.93
N ASP A 42 22.26 -2.69 -57.61
CA ASP A 42 23.49 -2.86 -56.83
C ASP A 42 23.85 -4.37 -56.72
N THR A 43 22.90 -5.29 -56.93
CA THR A 43 23.09 -6.74 -56.70
C THR A 43 24.10 -7.39 -57.64
N GLN A 44 24.11 -6.98 -58.92
CA GLN A 44 25.00 -7.57 -59.93
C GLN A 44 26.46 -7.12 -59.73
N ASN A 45 26.65 -5.86 -59.35
CA ASN A 45 27.97 -5.29 -59.10
C ASN A 45 28.56 -5.84 -57.81
N ASP A 46 27.80 -5.82 -56.71
CA ASP A 46 28.33 -6.10 -55.37
C ASP A 46 28.37 -7.59 -55.02
N TYR A 47 27.43 -8.38 -55.58
CA TYR A 47 27.24 -9.80 -55.23
C TYR A 47 27.30 -10.73 -56.45
N GLY A 48 27.16 -10.21 -57.67
CA GLY A 48 27.23 -10.99 -58.91
C GLY A 48 25.93 -11.71 -59.25
N ILE A 49 24.79 -11.23 -58.74
CA ILE A 49 23.46 -11.81 -58.92
C ILE A 49 22.51 -10.76 -59.49
N ASN A 50 21.69 -11.15 -60.46
CA ASN A 50 20.94 -10.22 -61.33
C ASN A 50 19.75 -9.54 -60.64
N SER A 51 19.24 -10.09 -59.54
CA SER A 51 18.11 -9.52 -58.81
C SER A 51 18.18 -9.75 -57.30
N ILE A 52 17.49 -8.90 -56.52
CA ILE A 52 17.30 -9.10 -55.08
C ILE A 52 16.58 -10.43 -54.81
N PHE A 53 15.65 -10.84 -55.68
CA PHE A 53 14.88 -12.07 -55.47
C PHE A 53 15.76 -13.32 -55.61
N GLU A 54 16.62 -13.38 -56.64
CA GLU A 54 17.59 -14.46 -56.81
C GLU A 54 18.64 -14.46 -55.68
N LEU A 55 19.10 -13.28 -55.26
CA LEU A 55 20.02 -13.11 -54.14
C LEU A 55 19.40 -13.61 -52.82
N ALA A 56 18.14 -13.26 -52.57
CA ALA A 56 17.40 -13.70 -51.39
C ALA A 56 17.18 -15.21 -51.38
N LYS A 57 16.89 -15.82 -52.54
CA LYS A 57 16.73 -17.26 -52.69
C LYS A 57 18.03 -18.02 -52.43
N GLU A 58 19.16 -17.53 -52.95
CA GLU A 58 20.47 -18.14 -52.67
C GLU A 58 20.85 -18.03 -51.19
N ILE A 59 20.60 -16.87 -50.57
CA ILE A 59 20.85 -16.65 -49.14
C ILE A 59 19.92 -17.53 -48.29
N TYR A 60 18.64 -17.65 -48.64
CA TYR A 60 17.68 -18.51 -47.94
C TYR A 60 18.15 -19.96 -47.90
N ASN A 61 18.57 -20.49 -49.06
CA ASN A 61 19.04 -21.87 -49.17
C ASN A 61 20.32 -22.12 -48.36
N ARG A 62 21.27 -21.17 -48.34
CA ARG A 62 22.48 -21.26 -47.51
C ARG A 62 22.19 -21.20 -46.01
N ILE A 63 21.29 -20.29 -45.59
CA ILE A 63 20.92 -20.19 -44.18
C ILE A 63 20.17 -21.47 -43.74
N LYS A 64 19.30 -22.03 -44.59
CA LYS A 64 18.56 -23.26 -44.28
C LYS A 64 19.42 -24.52 -44.20
N SER A 65 20.60 -24.54 -44.83
CA SER A 65 21.56 -25.63 -44.69
C SER A 65 22.33 -25.61 -43.36
N ASP A 66 22.32 -24.49 -42.63
CA ASP A 66 22.97 -24.36 -41.33
C ASP A 66 22.08 -24.90 -40.19
N ASN A 67 22.72 -25.24 -39.06
CA ASN A 67 22.01 -25.78 -37.90
C ASN A 67 21.08 -24.71 -37.29
N PRO A 68 19.76 -24.94 -37.21
CA PRO A 68 18.79 -23.93 -36.76
C PRO A 68 19.04 -23.44 -35.32
N LYS A 69 19.78 -24.19 -34.50
CA LYS A 69 20.16 -23.77 -33.14
C LYS A 69 21.18 -22.63 -33.11
N GLN A 70 21.92 -22.40 -34.21
CA GLN A 70 22.96 -21.37 -34.34
C GLN A 70 22.43 -20.08 -35.00
N LEU A 71 21.27 -20.13 -35.67
CA LEU A 71 20.64 -19.03 -36.39
C LEU A 71 19.80 -18.13 -35.47
N LYS A 72 20.44 -17.52 -34.46
CA LYS A 72 19.77 -16.62 -33.51
C LYS A 72 20.05 -15.16 -33.85
N ASN A 73 19.03 -14.33 -33.86
CA ASN A 73 19.22 -12.89 -34.05
C ASN A 73 19.92 -12.24 -32.84
N LEU A 74 20.41 -11.02 -33.01
CA LEU A 74 21.16 -10.30 -31.98
C LEU A 74 20.31 -10.07 -30.71
N ASN A 75 19.01 -9.84 -30.85
CA ASN A 75 18.08 -9.69 -29.73
C ASN A 75 17.85 -11.00 -28.96
N GLU A 76 17.82 -12.14 -29.65
CA GLU A 76 17.70 -13.48 -29.06
C GLU A 76 18.98 -13.89 -28.35
N ARG A 77 20.15 -13.56 -28.90
CA ARG A 77 21.45 -13.77 -28.23
C ARG A 77 21.55 -12.94 -26.95
N LEU A 78 21.20 -11.64 -27.01
CA LEU A 78 21.16 -10.76 -25.84
C LEU A 78 20.10 -11.17 -24.80
N LYS A 79 19.00 -11.83 -25.22
CA LYS A 79 18.01 -12.40 -24.30
C LYS A 79 18.58 -13.61 -23.57
N LEU A 80 19.27 -14.52 -24.27
CA LEU A 80 19.85 -15.72 -23.66
C LEU A 80 20.97 -15.39 -22.68
N GLU A 81 21.82 -14.40 -22.98
CA GLU A 81 22.83 -13.89 -22.02
C GLU A 81 22.18 -13.24 -20.79
N LYS A 82 21.01 -12.62 -20.94
CA LYS A 82 20.24 -12.07 -19.81
C LYS A 82 19.45 -13.13 -19.04
N GLU A 83 19.16 -14.29 -19.64
CA GLU A 83 18.38 -15.37 -19.05
C GLU A 83 19.23 -16.37 -18.24
N THR A 84 20.56 -16.43 -18.46
CA THR A 84 21.50 -17.19 -17.62
C THR A 84 21.81 -16.48 -16.29
N VAL A 85 20.78 -16.10 -15.53
CA VAL A 85 20.94 -15.61 -14.16
C VAL A 85 21.09 -16.82 -13.23
N ASN A 86 22.29 -17.05 -12.74
CA ASN A 86 22.63 -18.12 -11.79
C ASN A 86 21.72 -18.08 -10.53
N ILE A 87 21.42 -19.25 -9.97
CA ILE A 87 20.53 -19.38 -8.79
C ILE A 87 21.10 -18.64 -7.55
N SER A 88 22.41 -18.47 -7.44
CA SER A 88 23.05 -17.63 -6.41
C SER A 88 22.68 -16.15 -6.51
N SER A 89 22.38 -15.67 -7.72
CA SER A 89 21.92 -14.31 -7.99
C SER A 89 20.51 -14.08 -7.44
N TYR A 90 19.69 -15.13 -7.29
CA TYR A 90 18.31 -15.00 -6.84
C TYR A 90 18.23 -14.74 -5.33
N PHE A 91 19.10 -15.35 -4.52
CA PHE A 91 19.24 -15.02 -3.10
C PHE A 91 19.76 -13.59 -2.92
N PHE A 92 20.83 -13.22 -3.63
CA PHE A 92 21.37 -11.85 -3.58
C PHE A 92 20.34 -10.79 -4.04
N LEU A 93 19.54 -11.09 -5.07
CA LEU A 93 18.45 -10.23 -5.51
C LEU A 93 17.38 -10.09 -4.43
N ARG A 94 17.00 -11.16 -3.73
CA ARG A 94 16.04 -11.11 -2.62
C ARG A 94 16.57 -10.30 -1.44
N THR A 95 17.83 -10.47 -1.07
CA THR A 95 18.47 -9.70 0.00
C THR A 95 18.58 -8.22 -0.39
N LYS A 96 18.95 -7.92 -1.64
CA LYS A 96 18.97 -6.54 -2.16
C LYS A 96 17.58 -5.90 -2.16
N LEU A 97 16.54 -6.67 -2.49
CA LEU A 97 15.15 -6.20 -2.39
C LEU A 97 14.75 -5.97 -0.92
N PHE A 98 15.13 -6.87 -0.02
CA PHE A 98 14.85 -6.71 1.41
C PHE A 98 15.50 -5.45 1.97
N LEU A 99 16.81 -5.29 1.79
CA LEU A 99 17.57 -4.12 2.23
C LEU A 99 17.07 -2.81 1.61
N LYS A 100 16.42 -2.86 0.44
CA LYS A 100 15.84 -1.68 -0.20
C LYS A 100 14.44 -1.36 0.33
N TYR A 101 13.54 -2.34 0.37
CA TYR A 101 12.11 -2.11 0.61
C TYR A 101 11.73 -2.17 2.09
N PHE A 102 12.47 -2.92 2.91
CA PHE A 102 12.23 -2.96 4.36
C PHE A 102 12.40 -1.59 5.04
N PRO A 103 13.56 -0.89 4.92
CA PRO A 103 13.73 0.42 5.53
C PRO A 103 12.80 1.46 4.90
N LEU A 104 12.52 1.32 3.59
CA LEU A 104 11.57 2.19 2.90
C LEU A 104 10.16 2.06 3.50
N GLY A 105 9.74 0.84 3.82
CA GLY A 105 8.48 0.56 4.53
C GLY A 105 8.42 1.22 5.91
N LEU A 106 9.50 1.16 6.69
CA LEU A 106 9.59 1.83 8.00
C LEU A 106 9.56 3.36 7.88
N ILE A 107 10.25 3.91 6.87
CA ILE A 107 10.24 5.36 6.60
C ILE A 107 8.84 5.88 6.29
N TYR A 108 7.93 5.04 5.79
CA TYR A 108 6.54 5.46 5.58
C TYR A 108 5.80 5.78 6.88
N PHE A 109 6.27 5.24 8.01
CA PHE A 109 5.74 5.52 9.35
C PHE A 109 6.55 6.56 10.11
N PHE A 110 7.58 7.17 9.47
CA PHE A 110 8.34 8.29 10.03
C PHE A 110 7.47 9.43 10.60
N PRO A 111 6.34 9.83 9.98
CA PRO A 111 5.45 10.83 10.56
C PRO A 111 4.93 10.46 11.95
N ILE A 112 4.68 9.16 12.20
CA ILE A 112 4.24 8.66 13.50
C ILE A 112 5.40 8.66 14.49
N PHE A 113 6.60 8.23 14.06
CA PHE A 113 7.79 8.32 14.91
C PHE A 113 8.06 9.76 15.37
N ILE A 114 7.86 10.76 14.50
CA ILE A 114 7.93 12.18 14.88
C ILE A 114 6.93 12.50 15.99
N GLN A 115 5.69 12.00 15.91
CA GLN A 115 4.69 12.20 16.96
C GLN A 115 5.11 11.56 18.29
N ILE A 116 5.63 10.34 18.26
CA ILE A 116 6.11 9.65 19.46
C ILE A 116 7.23 10.45 20.12
N VAL A 117 8.23 10.88 19.34
CA VAL A 117 9.33 11.72 19.84
C VAL A 117 8.82 13.05 20.41
N ALA A 118 7.83 13.67 19.76
CA ALA A 118 7.22 14.90 20.27
C ALA A 118 6.53 14.68 21.62
N ILE A 119 5.81 13.57 21.80
CA ILE A 119 5.20 13.20 23.08
C ILE A 119 6.27 12.98 24.14
N LEU A 120 7.34 12.25 23.83
CA LEU A 120 8.40 11.96 24.81
C LEU A 120 9.16 13.21 25.26
N ILE A 121 9.40 14.17 24.36
CA ILE A 121 10.19 15.36 24.67
C ILE A 121 9.33 16.51 25.23
N PHE A 122 8.15 16.73 24.66
CA PHE A 122 7.31 17.90 24.94
C PHE A 122 6.01 17.58 25.69
N SER A 123 5.74 16.28 25.95
CA SER A 123 4.44 15.79 26.44
C SER A 123 3.27 16.21 25.54
N TYR A 124 3.56 16.48 24.27
CA TYR A 124 2.67 17.15 23.32
C TYR A 124 2.95 16.67 21.89
N SER A 125 1.91 16.44 21.10
CA SER A 125 1.98 16.04 19.70
C SER A 125 1.05 16.91 18.85
N ILE A 126 0.90 16.59 17.56
CA ILE A 126 0.00 17.34 16.68
C ILE A 126 -1.48 17.20 17.08
N TRP A 127 -1.86 16.15 17.82
CA TRP A 127 -3.24 15.96 18.30
C TRP A 127 -3.36 15.41 19.73
N THR A 128 -2.26 15.01 20.38
CA THR A 128 -2.25 14.41 21.73
C THR A 128 -1.53 15.32 22.71
N TYR A 129 -2.09 15.46 23.91
CA TYR A 129 -1.45 16.14 25.03
C TYR A 129 -1.62 15.31 26.30
N LEU A 130 -0.53 15.04 27.03
CA LEU A 130 -0.57 14.19 28.22
C LEU A 130 -1.32 14.84 29.40
N GLY A 131 -1.46 16.16 29.42
CA GLY A 131 -2.18 16.87 30.48
C GLY A 131 -3.70 16.96 30.28
N PHE A 132 -4.27 16.26 29.30
CA PHE A 132 -5.72 16.22 29.13
C PHE A 132 -6.41 15.38 30.20
N HIS A 133 -7.50 15.92 30.75
CA HIS A 133 -8.40 15.12 31.58
C HIS A 133 -9.19 14.11 30.73
N PRO A 134 -9.72 13.02 31.32
CA PRO A 134 -10.34 11.93 30.54
C PRO A 134 -11.50 12.38 29.64
N LEU A 135 -12.30 13.37 30.05
CA LEU A 135 -13.36 13.96 29.21
C LEU A 135 -12.80 14.61 27.94
N GLN A 136 -11.68 15.33 28.07
CA GLN A 136 -11.00 15.99 26.95
C GLN A 136 -10.37 14.95 26.02
N SER A 137 -9.72 13.94 26.58
CA SER A 137 -9.15 12.80 25.84
C SER A 137 -10.24 12.03 25.09
N THR A 138 -11.41 11.83 25.72
CA THR A 138 -12.57 11.20 25.06
C THR A 138 -12.97 11.97 23.81
N ALA A 139 -13.14 13.30 23.91
CA ALA A 139 -13.55 14.12 22.76
C ALA A 139 -12.54 14.04 21.60
N VAL A 140 -11.25 14.15 21.92
CA VAL A 140 -10.17 14.14 20.93
C VAL A 140 -10.06 12.77 20.26
N VAL A 141 -9.95 11.70 21.04
CA VAL A 141 -9.70 10.35 20.48
C VAL A 141 -10.95 9.82 19.77
N PHE A 142 -12.14 10.09 20.29
CA PHE A 142 -13.38 9.80 19.58
C PHE A 142 -13.45 10.54 18.24
N GLY A 143 -13.04 11.81 18.21
CA GLY A 143 -12.86 12.58 16.99
C GLY A 143 -11.90 11.91 16.01
N VAL A 144 -10.71 11.51 16.48
CA VAL A 144 -9.70 10.78 15.68
C VAL A 144 -10.31 9.51 15.07
N ILE A 145 -10.97 8.66 15.87
CA ILE A 145 -11.61 7.42 15.41
C ILE A 145 -12.63 7.71 14.31
N LEU A 146 -13.55 8.66 14.53
CA LEU A 146 -14.55 9.04 13.53
C LEU A 146 -13.94 9.60 12.25
N GLY A 147 -12.87 10.41 12.36
CA GLY A 147 -12.14 10.96 11.23
C GLY A 147 -11.50 9.87 10.38
N LEU A 148 -10.85 8.88 11.01
CA LEU A 148 -10.20 7.76 10.33
C LEU A 148 -11.22 6.84 9.65
N ILE A 149 -12.32 6.48 10.33
CA ILE A 149 -13.38 5.62 9.78
C ILE A 149 -14.05 6.29 8.56
N SER A 150 -14.42 7.56 8.69
CA SER A 150 -15.15 8.28 7.63
C SER A 150 -14.33 8.52 6.36
N THR A 151 -13.00 8.54 6.46
CA THR A 151 -12.11 8.83 5.34
C THR A 151 -11.39 7.61 4.77
N GLY A 152 -11.29 6.52 5.53
CA GLY A 152 -10.55 5.32 5.14
C GLY A 152 -10.95 4.72 3.80
N GLY A 153 -12.24 4.76 3.45
CA GLY A 153 -12.71 4.30 2.15
C GLY A 153 -12.16 5.12 0.97
N PHE A 154 -12.14 6.45 1.10
CA PHE A 154 -11.59 7.33 0.07
C PHE A 154 -10.09 7.14 -0.11
N VAL A 155 -9.36 6.94 0.99
CA VAL A 155 -7.92 6.64 0.98
C VAL A 155 -7.63 5.39 0.13
N GLN A 156 -8.42 4.33 0.30
CA GLN A 156 -8.25 3.10 -0.50
C GLN A 156 -8.62 3.31 -1.97
N VAL A 157 -9.67 4.08 -2.26
CA VAL A 157 -10.06 4.40 -3.66
C VAL A 157 -8.97 5.24 -4.35
N ILE A 158 -8.36 6.22 -3.67
CA ILE A 158 -7.20 6.96 -4.18
C ILE A 158 -6.04 6.00 -4.45
N GLY A 159 -5.74 5.13 -3.48
CA GLY A 159 -4.69 4.13 -3.60
C GLY A 159 -4.86 3.18 -4.79
N LYS A 160 -6.10 2.87 -5.18
CA LYS A 160 -6.41 2.00 -6.33
C LYS A 160 -6.50 2.78 -7.65
N GLN A 161 -7.44 3.71 -7.75
CA GLN A 161 -7.78 4.39 -9.00
C GLN A 161 -6.66 5.32 -9.45
N SER A 162 -6.15 6.17 -8.55
CA SER A 162 -5.15 7.17 -8.91
C SER A 162 -3.80 6.49 -9.18
N SER A 163 -3.48 5.41 -8.48
CA SER A 163 -2.28 4.61 -8.77
C SER A 163 -2.35 3.94 -10.15
N PHE A 164 -3.52 3.47 -10.58
CA PHE A 164 -3.69 2.89 -11.92
C PHE A 164 -3.27 3.88 -13.02
N TYR A 165 -3.77 5.12 -12.99
CA TYR A 165 -3.36 6.14 -13.96
C TYR A 165 -1.89 6.53 -13.82
N TRP A 166 -1.38 6.62 -12.59
CA TRP A 166 0.01 6.95 -12.32
C TRP A 166 0.98 5.91 -12.91
N TYR A 167 0.72 4.62 -12.71
CA TYR A 167 1.56 3.54 -13.25
C TYR A 167 1.49 3.42 -14.78
N ASN A 168 0.39 3.88 -15.38
CA ASN A 168 0.23 3.97 -16.84
C ASN A 168 0.80 5.27 -17.43
N ASN A 169 1.50 6.08 -16.63
CA ASN A 169 2.07 7.38 -17.00
C ASN A 169 1.02 8.40 -17.50
N ASP A 170 -0.25 8.25 -17.10
CA ASP A 170 -1.34 9.15 -17.45
C ASP A 170 -1.53 10.21 -16.35
N LEU A 171 -0.64 11.21 -16.37
CA LEU A 171 -0.58 12.25 -15.35
C LEU A 171 -1.83 13.16 -15.31
N PRO A 172 -2.45 13.57 -16.44
CA PRO A 172 -3.69 14.33 -16.41
C PRO A 172 -4.84 13.59 -15.72
N ASN A 173 -4.98 12.29 -15.97
CA ASN A 173 -6.04 11.49 -15.35
C ASN A 173 -5.75 11.17 -13.89
N THR A 174 -4.47 11.04 -13.53
CA THR A 174 -4.04 10.98 -12.12
C THR A 174 -4.46 12.24 -11.37
N LYS A 175 -4.16 13.42 -11.93
CA LYS A 175 -4.55 14.73 -11.37
C LYS A 175 -6.07 14.80 -11.16
N LYS A 176 -6.84 14.52 -12.21
CA LYS A 176 -8.31 14.60 -12.18
C LYS A 176 -8.90 13.64 -11.15
N SER A 177 -8.48 12.36 -11.17
CA SER A 177 -8.93 11.34 -10.21
C SER A 177 -8.68 11.76 -8.77
N ILE A 178 -7.48 12.26 -8.46
CA ILE A 178 -7.14 12.74 -7.12
C ILE A 178 -8.08 13.88 -6.70
N TYR A 179 -8.20 14.95 -7.50
CA TYR A 179 -9.04 16.10 -7.12
C TYR A 179 -10.52 15.76 -7.00
N ASP A 180 -11.05 14.90 -7.88
CA ASP A 180 -12.46 14.49 -7.84
C ASP A 180 -12.75 13.64 -6.59
N ILE A 181 -11.86 12.71 -6.22
CA ILE A 181 -12.01 11.90 -5.01
C ILE A 181 -11.84 12.77 -3.76
N LEU A 182 -10.85 13.68 -3.72
CA LEU A 182 -10.66 14.63 -2.61
C LEU A 182 -11.93 15.46 -2.40
N LYS A 183 -12.45 16.10 -3.45
CA LYS A 183 -13.66 16.93 -3.38
C LYS A 183 -14.87 16.13 -2.90
N THR A 184 -15.02 14.90 -3.38
CA THR A 184 -16.13 14.02 -2.98
C THR A 184 -15.99 13.59 -1.51
N GLY A 185 -14.78 13.24 -1.07
CA GLY A 185 -14.48 12.90 0.32
C GLY A 185 -14.78 14.04 1.29
N ILE A 186 -14.33 15.27 0.98
CA ILE A 186 -14.58 16.45 1.80
C ILE A 186 -16.08 16.72 1.94
N LYS A 187 -16.83 16.67 0.82
CA LYS A 187 -18.28 16.84 0.83
C LYS A 187 -18.99 15.75 1.64
N PHE A 188 -18.56 14.50 1.49
CA PHE A 188 -19.12 13.37 2.23
C PHE A 188 -18.89 13.53 3.73
N MET A 189 -17.67 13.86 4.17
CA MET A 189 -17.37 14.11 5.58
C MET A 189 -18.22 15.24 6.15
N ALA A 190 -18.29 16.39 5.45
CA ALA A 190 -19.09 17.52 5.89
C ALA A 190 -20.58 17.16 6.01
N GLY A 191 -21.13 16.44 5.02
CA GLY A 191 -22.52 15.97 5.05
C GLY A 191 -22.78 14.94 6.16
N MET A 192 -21.86 14.01 6.38
CA MET A 192 -21.96 12.99 7.44
C MET A 192 -21.94 13.64 8.83
N PHE A 193 -21.02 14.58 9.09
CA PHE A 193 -20.96 15.27 10.37
C PHE A 193 -22.15 16.20 10.58
N LEU A 194 -22.64 16.87 9.53
CA LEU A 194 -23.89 17.64 9.61
C LEU A 194 -25.07 16.74 10.00
N PHE A 195 -25.18 15.55 9.40
CA PHE A 195 -26.22 14.58 9.74
C PHE A 195 -26.14 14.12 11.19
N ILE A 196 -24.95 13.78 11.69
CA ILE A 196 -24.78 13.35 13.09
C ILE A 196 -25.07 14.52 14.05
N LEU A 197 -24.72 15.77 13.69
CA LEU A 197 -25.06 16.96 14.48
C LEU A 197 -26.57 17.13 14.62
N ILE A 198 -27.31 17.00 13.50
CA ILE A 198 -28.77 17.05 13.50
C ILE A 198 -29.34 15.92 14.35
N ALA A 199 -28.83 14.69 14.22
CA ALA A 199 -29.28 13.57 15.05
C ALA A 199 -29.03 13.82 16.55
N ASN A 200 -27.88 14.38 16.93
CA ASN A 200 -27.60 14.72 18.32
C ASN A 200 -28.50 15.83 18.85
N PHE A 201 -28.90 16.80 18.02
CA PHE A 201 -29.85 17.84 18.43
C PHE A 201 -31.20 17.25 18.86
N PHE A 202 -31.65 16.17 18.20
CA PHE A 202 -32.90 15.49 18.58
C PHE A 202 -32.73 14.49 19.73
N LEU A 203 -31.60 13.76 19.77
CA LEU A 203 -31.37 12.68 20.73
C LEU A 203 -30.69 13.12 22.03
N ASN A 204 -30.07 14.31 22.05
CA ASN A 204 -29.31 14.87 23.17
C ASN A 204 -28.31 13.88 23.80
N LEU A 205 -27.58 13.12 22.96
CA LEU A 205 -26.67 12.08 23.42
C LEU A 205 -25.44 12.64 24.15
N TYR A 206 -24.90 13.77 23.67
CA TYR A 206 -23.79 14.47 24.31
C TYR A 206 -23.97 16.01 24.24
N PRO A 207 -23.34 16.75 25.18
CA PRO A 207 -23.31 18.21 25.15
C PRO A 207 -22.72 18.77 23.84
N PHE A 208 -23.25 19.91 23.40
CA PHE A 208 -22.81 20.55 22.15
C PHE A 208 -21.33 20.94 22.13
N SER A 209 -20.78 21.35 23.28
CA SER A 209 -19.34 21.66 23.44
C SER A 209 -18.44 20.44 23.22
N PHE A 210 -18.87 19.25 23.69
CA PHE A 210 -18.16 18.01 23.45
C PHE A 210 -18.20 17.64 21.96
N PHE A 211 -19.38 17.70 21.35
CA PHE A 211 -19.58 17.39 19.93
C PHE A 211 -18.77 18.31 19.00
N SER A 212 -18.74 19.61 19.29
CA SER A 212 -18.02 20.57 18.45
C SER A 212 -16.51 20.30 18.45
N ILE A 213 -15.93 19.97 19.61
CA ILE A 213 -14.52 19.58 19.73
C ILE A 213 -14.28 18.28 18.96
N ALA A 214 -15.04 17.22 19.26
CA ALA A 214 -14.85 15.91 18.65
C ALA A 214 -14.98 15.98 17.12
N PHE A 215 -15.93 16.75 16.60
CA PHE A 215 -16.16 16.90 15.16
C PHE A 215 -15.09 17.74 14.47
N THR A 216 -14.59 18.78 15.15
CA THR A 216 -13.48 19.57 14.60
C THR A 216 -12.24 18.69 14.47
N TYR A 217 -11.94 17.84 15.47
CA TYR A 217 -10.88 16.83 15.35
C TYR A 217 -11.18 15.80 14.27
N ALA A 218 -12.39 15.23 14.21
CA ALA A 218 -12.76 14.24 13.20
C ALA A 218 -12.62 14.79 11.77
N PHE A 219 -13.04 16.03 11.55
CA PHE A 219 -12.92 16.69 10.27
C PHE A 219 -11.47 16.98 9.91
N LEU A 220 -10.69 17.57 10.83
CA LEU A 220 -9.29 17.89 10.57
C LEU A 220 -8.42 16.64 10.38
N ILE A 221 -8.58 15.62 11.22
CA ILE A 221 -7.82 14.37 11.10
C ILE A 221 -8.24 13.59 9.85
N GLY A 222 -9.54 13.54 9.55
CA GLY A 222 -10.00 12.93 8.31
C GLY A 222 -9.45 13.66 7.08
N LEU A 223 -9.45 15.01 7.07
CA LEU A 223 -8.83 15.79 6.01
C LEU A 223 -7.33 15.51 5.90
N LEU A 224 -6.61 15.47 7.02
CA LEU A 224 -5.20 15.12 7.06
C LEU A 224 -4.97 13.79 6.34
N LEU A 225 -5.70 12.73 6.73
CA LEU A 225 -5.60 11.41 6.11
C LEU A 225 -5.96 11.42 4.62
N LEU A 226 -6.97 12.19 4.24
CA LEU A 226 -7.40 12.33 2.85
C LEU A 226 -6.30 12.97 1.97
N PHE A 227 -5.53 13.94 2.51
CA PHE A 227 -4.40 14.57 1.82
C PHE A 227 -3.10 13.75 1.90
N LEU A 228 -2.97 12.82 2.85
CA LEU A 228 -1.87 11.85 2.90
C LEU A 228 -1.92 10.86 1.72
N ALA A 229 -3.12 10.41 1.35
CA ALA A 229 -3.28 9.35 0.34
C ALA A 229 -2.71 9.73 -1.05
N PRO A 230 -2.96 10.93 -1.61
CA PRO A 230 -2.34 11.36 -2.86
C PRO A 230 -0.81 11.34 -2.84
N MET A 231 -0.18 11.80 -1.75
CA MET A 231 1.28 11.85 -1.61
C MET A 231 1.91 10.46 -1.74
N HIS A 232 1.24 9.44 -1.20
CA HIS A 232 1.64 8.05 -1.35
C HIS A 232 1.54 7.57 -2.80
N THR A 233 0.45 7.89 -3.50
CA THR A 233 0.22 7.53 -4.91
C THR A 233 1.27 8.15 -5.83
N ILE A 234 1.55 9.46 -5.72
CA ILE A 234 2.53 10.15 -6.58
C ILE A 234 3.99 9.90 -6.16
N LYS A 235 4.23 9.00 -5.20
CA LYS A 235 5.55 8.64 -4.64
C LYS A 235 6.30 9.80 -3.97
N GLN A 236 5.61 10.88 -3.57
CA GLN A 236 6.18 12.03 -2.85
C GLN A 236 5.97 11.92 -1.34
N ARG A 237 6.35 10.76 -0.76
CA ARG A 237 6.05 10.42 0.63
C ARG A 237 6.82 11.26 1.65
N TRP A 238 7.98 11.80 1.27
CA TRP A 238 8.76 12.68 2.14
C TRP A 238 8.00 13.95 2.55
N VAL A 239 7.10 14.44 1.68
CA VAL A 239 6.25 15.61 1.94
C VAL A 239 5.37 15.39 3.17
N ILE A 240 4.93 14.15 3.38
CA ILE A 240 4.14 13.77 4.55
C ILE A 240 4.93 14.06 5.82
N SER A 241 6.15 13.53 5.91
CA SER A 241 7.02 13.71 7.08
C SER A 241 7.31 15.18 7.35
N VAL A 242 7.59 15.97 6.30
CA VAL A 242 7.85 17.40 6.41
C VAL A 242 6.60 18.17 6.88
N ALA A 243 5.43 17.89 6.30
CA ALA A 243 4.19 18.55 6.66
C ALA A 243 3.80 18.27 8.13
N VAL A 244 3.91 17.00 8.55
CA VAL A 244 3.63 16.59 9.93
C VAL A 244 4.66 17.19 10.90
N PHE A 245 5.95 17.18 10.55
CA PHE A 245 6.99 17.82 11.35
C PHE A 245 6.72 19.31 11.57
N ILE A 246 6.48 20.06 10.49
CA ILE A 246 6.21 21.50 10.57
C ILE A 246 4.91 21.77 11.33
N GLY A 247 3.83 21.04 11.05
CA GLY A 247 2.56 21.19 11.77
C GLY A 247 2.70 20.94 13.27
N THR A 248 3.46 19.91 13.66
CA THR A 248 3.75 19.60 15.06
C THR A 248 4.61 20.69 15.70
N GLY A 249 5.66 21.12 15.02
CA GLY A 249 6.54 22.19 15.48
C GLY A 249 5.77 23.49 15.72
N VAL A 250 4.88 23.88 14.81
CA VAL A 250 4.03 25.08 15.00
C VAL A 250 3.07 24.90 16.18
N ALA A 251 2.43 23.74 16.33
CA ALA A 251 1.54 23.48 17.47
C ALA A 251 2.29 23.60 18.82
N ILE A 252 3.50 23.05 18.90
CA ILE A 252 4.37 23.15 20.08
C ILE A 252 4.79 24.60 20.33
N LEU A 253 5.24 25.33 19.30
CA LEU A 253 5.61 26.73 19.43
C LEU A 253 4.44 27.59 19.93
N LEU A 254 3.24 27.38 19.39
CA LEU A 254 2.05 28.08 19.87
C LEU A 254 1.74 27.72 21.33
N LYS A 255 1.83 26.44 21.71
CA LYS A 255 1.62 26.02 23.11
C LYS A 255 2.65 26.63 24.08
N LEU A 256 3.90 26.82 23.65
CA LEU A 256 4.96 27.36 24.49
C LEU A 256 4.95 28.90 24.59
N TYR A 257 4.59 29.60 23.51
CA TYR A 257 4.74 31.06 23.42
C TYR A 257 3.42 31.83 23.38
N SER A 258 2.27 31.16 23.32
CA SER A 258 0.96 31.81 23.31
C SER A 258 0.05 31.30 24.43
N GLY A 259 -0.87 32.14 24.89
CA GLY A 259 -1.93 31.75 25.84
C GLY A 259 -3.13 31.06 25.17
N LEU A 260 -2.97 30.52 23.95
CA LEU A 260 -4.07 29.88 23.22
C LEU A 260 -4.46 28.55 23.88
N HIS A 261 -5.76 28.23 23.81
CA HIS A 261 -6.26 26.95 24.30
C HIS A 261 -5.68 25.79 23.48
N ILE A 262 -5.40 24.66 24.15
CA ILE A 262 -4.70 23.50 23.56
C ILE A 262 -5.40 22.91 22.33
N TYR A 263 -6.73 22.93 22.32
CA TYR A 263 -7.49 22.51 21.14
C TYR A 263 -7.18 23.35 19.91
N ILE A 264 -7.05 24.67 20.08
CA ILE A 264 -6.80 25.61 18.99
C ILE A 264 -5.38 25.41 18.45
N THR A 265 -4.40 25.21 19.33
CA THR A 265 -3.01 24.95 18.91
C THR A 265 -2.89 23.64 18.13
N HIS A 266 -3.59 22.57 18.52
CA HIS A 266 -3.71 21.36 17.70
C HIS A 266 -4.38 21.63 16.35
N TRP A 267 -5.52 22.32 16.34
CA TRP A 267 -6.25 22.59 15.09
C TRP A 267 -5.41 23.38 14.08
N ILE A 268 -4.66 24.38 14.55
CA ILE A 268 -3.73 25.14 13.72
C ILE A 268 -2.61 24.24 13.20
N GLY A 269 -1.99 23.41 14.06
CA GLY A 269 -0.94 22.47 13.64
C GLY A 269 -1.41 21.50 12.54
N ILE A 270 -2.59 20.90 12.72
CA ILE A 270 -3.19 19.99 11.74
C ILE A 270 -3.53 20.74 10.45
N ALA A 271 -4.13 21.92 10.55
CA ALA A 271 -4.48 22.76 9.39
C ALA A 271 -3.24 23.16 8.58
N ILE A 272 -2.12 23.47 9.24
CA ILE A 272 -0.84 23.77 8.58
C ILE A 272 -0.31 22.55 7.83
N ALA A 273 -0.32 21.37 8.45
CA ALA A 273 0.10 20.14 7.79
C ALA A 273 -0.75 19.84 6.54
N ILE A 274 -2.07 20.01 6.63
CA ILE A 274 -3.00 19.89 5.49
C ILE A 274 -2.65 20.93 4.42
N GLY A 275 -2.46 22.19 4.81
CA GLY A 275 -2.13 23.30 3.93
C GLY A 275 -0.85 23.05 3.13
N ILE A 276 0.21 22.57 3.77
CA ILE A 276 1.48 22.23 3.13
C ILE A 276 1.26 21.14 2.06
N MET A 277 0.55 20.06 2.40
CA MET A 277 0.28 18.98 1.44
C MET A 277 -0.63 19.44 0.29
N ALA A 278 -1.63 20.28 0.56
CA ALA A 278 -2.52 20.84 -0.44
C ALA A 278 -1.77 21.77 -1.42
N ILE A 279 -0.91 22.65 -0.90
CA ILE A 279 -0.07 23.54 -1.69
C ILE A 279 0.91 22.73 -2.54
N TYR A 280 1.58 21.73 -1.94
CA TYR A 280 2.50 20.85 -2.65
C TYR A 280 1.80 20.10 -3.78
N LEU A 281 0.61 19.52 -3.51
CA LEU A 281 -0.18 18.81 -4.52
C LEU A 281 -0.53 19.73 -5.70
N ARG A 282 -0.94 20.96 -5.42
CA ARG A 282 -1.26 21.95 -6.46
C ARG A 282 -0.02 22.36 -7.27
N TRP A 283 1.11 22.57 -6.60
CA TRP A 283 2.39 22.87 -7.24
C TRP A 283 2.86 21.71 -8.12
N PHE A 284 2.81 20.48 -7.61
CA PHE A 284 3.21 19.26 -8.33
C PHE A 284 2.45 19.07 -9.65
N PHE A 285 1.17 19.43 -9.66
CA PHE A 285 0.30 19.31 -10.84
C PHE A 285 0.16 20.60 -11.67
N LYS A 286 0.95 21.64 -11.39
CA LYS A 286 0.84 22.96 -12.05
C LYS A 286 1.10 22.89 -13.55
N ASP A 287 2.17 22.22 -13.95
CA ASP A 287 2.65 22.22 -15.35
C ASP A 287 2.03 21.11 -16.20
N ILE A 288 1.22 20.25 -15.58
CA ILE A 288 0.50 19.17 -16.26
C ILE A 288 -0.73 19.78 -16.93
N LYS A 289 -0.58 20.12 -18.21
CA LYS A 289 -1.67 20.54 -19.10
C LYS A 289 -2.63 19.37 -19.30
N SER A 290 -3.93 19.59 -19.16
CA SER A 290 -4.91 18.60 -19.62
C SER A 290 -4.77 18.48 -21.13
N VAL A 291 -4.25 17.36 -21.61
CA VAL A 291 -4.19 17.09 -23.05
C VAL A 291 -5.61 17.22 -23.61
N GLY A 292 -5.76 18.06 -24.63
CA GLY A 292 -7.05 18.50 -25.14
C GLY A 292 -7.96 17.36 -25.60
N ASN A 293 -9.26 17.58 -25.39
CA ASN A 293 -10.40 17.18 -26.22
C ASN A 293 -10.59 15.75 -26.74
N ASN A 294 -9.81 14.75 -26.35
CA ASN A 294 -10.34 13.39 -26.37
C ASN A 294 -11.23 13.21 -25.14
N LYS A 295 -12.52 13.46 -25.33
CA LYS A 295 -13.62 13.11 -24.41
C LYS A 295 -13.64 11.59 -24.15
N ARG A 296 -12.59 11.02 -23.56
CA ARG A 296 -12.80 9.84 -22.71
C ARG A 296 -13.56 10.40 -21.51
N GLN A 297 -14.87 10.16 -21.48
CA GLN A 297 -15.71 10.44 -20.32
C GLN A 297 -15.11 9.67 -19.14
N ILE A 298 -14.25 10.35 -18.39
CA ILE A 298 -13.80 9.85 -17.10
C ILE A 298 -14.94 10.12 -16.14
N ASP A 299 -15.40 9.03 -15.56
CA ASP A 299 -16.35 8.97 -14.47
C ASP A 299 -16.05 10.03 -13.42
N GLN A 300 -17.08 10.77 -13.01
CA GLN A 300 -16.93 11.82 -12.00
C GLN A 300 -17.06 11.22 -10.59
N GLY A 301 -16.14 11.57 -9.69
CA GLY A 301 -16.23 11.39 -8.22
C GLY A 301 -16.98 10.13 -7.74
N LEU A 302 -18.29 10.23 -7.53
CA LEU A 302 -19.16 9.14 -7.07
C LEU A 302 -19.13 7.91 -7.98
N VAL A 303 -19.01 8.08 -9.30
CA VAL A 303 -18.94 6.95 -10.24
C VAL A 303 -17.59 6.22 -10.09
N ILE A 304 -16.50 6.94 -9.80
CA ILE A 304 -15.21 6.31 -9.46
C ILE A 304 -15.32 5.47 -8.19
N ILE A 305 -16.00 6.00 -7.17
CA ILE A 305 -16.24 5.30 -5.90
C ILE A 305 -17.13 4.08 -6.13
N TYR A 306 -18.20 4.22 -6.92
CA TYR A 306 -19.10 3.13 -7.26
C TYR A 306 -18.37 1.98 -7.98
N LYS A 307 -17.49 2.30 -8.94
CA LYS A 307 -16.67 1.28 -9.62
C LYS A 307 -15.69 0.58 -8.67
N ASN A 308 -15.22 1.28 -7.64
CA ASN A 308 -14.27 0.79 -6.66
C ASN A 308 -14.90 0.52 -5.28
N TYR A 309 -16.21 0.26 -5.21
CA TYR A 309 -16.94 0.22 -3.93
C TYR A 309 -16.36 -0.81 -2.95
N GLN A 310 -15.82 -1.93 -3.44
CA GLN A 310 -15.20 -2.95 -2.61
C GLN A 310 -13.94 -2.42 -1.90
N TYR A 311 -13.13 -1.62 -2.58
CA TYR A 311 -11.98 -0.96 -1.96
C TYR A 311 -12.43 0.11 -0.96
N PHE A 312 -13.50 0.85 -1.29
CA PHE A 312 -14.08 1.84 -0.39
C PHE A 312 -14.57 1.20 0.91
N PHE A 313 -15.40 0.15 0.83
CA PHE A 313 -15.89 -0.56 2.01
C PHE A 313 -14.78 -1.23 2.78
N TYR A 314 -13.81 -1.86 2.11
CA TYR A 314 -12.64 -2.42 2.80
C TYR A 314 -11.91 -1.35 3.62
N GLY A 315 -11.66 -0.17 3.05
CA GLY A 315 -10.99 0.92 3.73
C GLY A 315 -11.73 1.41 4.96
N LEU A 316 -13.06 1.58 4.86
CA LEU A 316 -13.90 1.97 6.00
C LEU A 316 -13.89 0.87 7.09
N LEU A 317 -14.13 -0.38 6.69
CA LEU A 317 -14.28 -1.51 7.60
C LEU A 317 -12.97 -1.83 8.34
N ILE A 318 -11.80 -1.65 7.72
CA ILE A 318 -10.53 -1.85 8.42
C ILE A 318 -10.37 -0.90 9.60
N TYR A 319 -10.74 0.37 9.45
CA TYR A 319 -10.66 1.31 10.57
C TYR A 319 -11.72 1.01 11.63
N VAL A 320 -12.93 0.59 11.23
CA VAL A 320 -13.92 0.09 12.19
C VAL A 320 -13.35 -1.07 12.99
N PHE A 321 -12.75 -2.06 12.33
CA PHE A 321 -12.13 -3.21 12.99
C PHE A 321 -11.02 -2.80 13.97
N LEU A 322 -10.18 -1.82 13.60
CA LEU A 322 -9.05 -1.36 14.41
C LEU A 322 -9.43 -0.65 15.70
N PHE A 323 -10.63 -0.07 15.78
CA PHE A 323 -11.05 0.76 16.90
C PHE A 323 -12.27 0.22 17.66
N ILE A 324 -12.95 -0.81 17.14
CA ILE A 324 -14.19 -1.29 17.76
C ILE A 324 -13.96 -1.82 19.17
N ASP A 325 -12.85 -2.49 19.44
CA ASP A 325 -12.49 -3.04 20.75
C ASP A 325 -12.33 -1.92 21.81
N ARG A 326 -11.78 -0.75 21.43
CA ARG A 326 -11.70 0.43 22.30
C ARG A 326 -13.10 0.93 22.66
N ILE A 327 -14.00 1.04 21.69
CA ILE A 327 -15.39 1.47 21.95
C ILE A 327 -16.11 0.50 22.91
N LEU A 328 -15.83 -0.81 22.79
CA LEU A 328 -16.41 -1.82 23.69
C LEU A 328 -15.84 -1.74 25.11
N ALA A 329 -14.53 -1.49 25.24
CA ALA A 329 -13.88 -1.30 26.54
C ALA A 329 -14.42 -0.03 27.22
N TRP A 330 -14.49 1.09 26.48
CA TRP A 330 -14.94 2.40 26.96
C TRP A 330 -16.43 2.50 27.31
N SER A 331 -17.23 1.47 27.00
CA SER A 331 -18.67 1.43 27.28
C SER A 331 -19.04 0.54 28.48
N THR A 332 -18.05 0.02 29.20
CA THR A 332 -18.27 -0.83 30.39
C THR A 332 -18.65 -0.01 31.62
N MET A 333 -19.73 -0.36 32.31
CA MET A 333 -20.26 0.43 33.45
C MET A 333 -19.44 0.33 34.76
N GLU A 334 -18.22 -0.23 34.75
CA GLU A 334 -17.41 -0.34 35.97
C GLU A 334 -16.95 1.03 36.52
N ASN A 335 -16.96 2.06 35.68
CA ASN A 335 -16.69 3.45 36.08
C ASN A 335 -18.02 4.25 36.14
N GLU A 336 -18.17 5.18 37.09
CA GLU A 336 -19.26 6.17 37.05
C GLU A 336 -19.09 7.08 35.83
N MET A 337 -19.67 6.68 34.69
CA MET A 337 -19.41 7.34 33.42
C MET A 337 -20.38 8.51 33.17
N PRO A 338 -19.88 9.71 32.83
CA PRO A 338 -20.74 10.81 32.39
C PRO A 338 -21.36 10.56 31.01
N PHE A 339 -20.82 9.61 30.22
CA PHE A 339 -21.23 9.33 28.84
C PHE A 339 -21.27 7.82 28.53
N ILE A 340 -21.99 7.45 27.46
CA ILE A 340 -22.12 6.06 26.97
C ILE A 340 -20.76 5.45 26.58
N VAL A 341 -19.87 6.28 26.06
CA VAL A 341 -18.50 5.92 25.69
C VAL A 341 -17.58 6.90 26.40
N TYR A 342 -16.78 6.40 27.34
CA TYR A 342 -15.87 7.20 28.15
C TYR A 342 -14.45 6.66 28.07
N TYR A 343 -13.50 7.56 27.80
CA TYR A 343 -12.10 7.21 27.58
C TYR A 343 -11.50 6.53 28.80
N GLU A 344 -11.02 5.30 28.60
CA GLU A 344 -10.26 4.59 29.63
C GLU A 344 -8.76 4.61 29.32
N VAL A 345 -8.03 5.33 30.19
CA VAL A 345 -6.62 5.70 30.00
C VAL A 345 -5.76 4.45 29.91
N HIS A 346 -5.96 3.48 30.82
CA HIS A 346 -5.08 2.32 30.90
C HIS A 346 -5.25 1.37 29.70
N TYR A 347 -6.48 1.23 29.21
CA TYR A 347 -6.76 0.46 28.00
C TYR A 347 -6.13 1.12 26.77
N GLU A 348 -6.33 2.43 26.60
CA GLU A 348 -5.84 3.14 25.42
C GLU A 348 -4.32 3.13 25.34
N VAL A 349 -3.63 3.46 26.44
CA VAL A 349 -2.16 3.42 26.48
C VAL A 349 -1.63 2.02 26.14
N GLY A 350 -2.29 0.97 26.62
CA GLY A 350 -1.95 -0.41 26.26
C GLY A 350 -2.07 -0.67 24.75
N MET A 351 -3.19 -0.26 24.15
CA MET A 351 -3.47 -0.42 22.72
C MET A 351 -2.59 0.45 21.81
N ASP A 352 -2.21 1.65 22.26
CA ASP A 352 -1.30 2.55 21.54
C ASP A 352 0.15 2.05 21.55
N ILE A 353 0.56 1.34 22.61
CA ILE A 353 1.83 0.60 22.59
C ILE A 353 1.68 -0.62 21.67
N ALA A 354 0.54 -1.33 21.73
CA ALA A 354 0.30 -2.52 20.94
C ALA A 354 0.35 -2.28 19.42
N ILE A 355 -0.17 -1.15 18.93
CA ILE A 355 -0.21 -0.82 17.49
C ILE A 355 1.19 -0.62 16.89
N LEU A 356 2.22 -0.38 17.71
CA LEU A 356 3.61 -0.36 17.25
C LEU A 356 4.03 -1.67 16.57
N MET A 357 3.43 -2.80 16.98
CA MET A 357 3.60 -4.09 16.30
C MET A 357 3.28 -3.99 14.80
N PHE A 358 2.16 -3.35 14.46
CA PHE A 358 1.73 -3.17 13.07
C PHE A 358 2.69 -2.23 12.31
N PHE A 359 3.11 -1.12 12.92
CA PHE A 359 4.04 -0.17 12.27
C PHE A 359 5.42 -0.78 12.00
N LEU A 360 5.96 -1.54 12.95
CA LEU A 360 7.27 -2.19 12.79
C LEU A 360 7.22 -3.32 11.76
N LEU A 361 6.11 -4.03 11.63
CA LEU A 361 5.93 -5.05 10.60
C LEU A 361 5.66 -4.48 9.20
N ALA A 362 5.35 -3.20 9.06
CA ALA A 362 5.07 -2.62 7.75
C ALA A 362 6.26 -2.68 6.79
N GLY A 363 7.50 -2.68 7.30
CA GLY A 363 8.70 -2.96 6.50
C GLY A 363 8.65 -4.33 5.83
N VAL A 364 8.15 -5.34 6.53
CA VAL A 364 7.98 -6.70 6.00
C VAL A 364 6.87 -6.74 4.95
N ILE A 365 5.76 -6.02 5.17
CA ILE A 365 4.66 -5.91 4.20
C ILE A 365 5.18 -5.33 2.88
N GLU A 366 5.87 -4.17 2.93
CA GLU A 366 6.35 -3.49 1.73
C GLU A 366 7.32 -4.37 0.94
N TYR A 367 8.26 -5.03 1.63
CA TYR A 367 9.16 -6.01 1.02
C TYR A 367 8.38 -7.14 0.33
N ASN A 368 7.42 -7.74 1.03
CA ASN A 368 6.66 -8.88 0.51
C ASN A 368 5.86 -8.53 -0.75
N ILE A 369 5.22 -7.37 -0.78
CA ILE A 369 4.45 -6.89 -1.95
C ILE A 369 5.37 -6.56 -3.12
N ALA A 370 6.48 -5.87 -2.87
CA ALA A 370 7.45 -5.54 -3.90
C ALA A 370 8.07 -6.82 -4.51
N SER A 371 8.42 -7.78 -3.65
CA SER A 371 8.94 -9.09 -4.04
C SER A 371 7.93 -9.88 -4.85
N PHE A 372 6.67 -9.96 -4.40
CA PHE A 372 5.58 -10.62 -5.09
C PHE A 372 5.32 -10.01 -6.46
N SER A 373 5.16 -8.68 -6.53
CA SER A 373 4.87 -7.96 -7.78
C SER A 373 5.98 -8.12 -8.82
N LYS A 374 7.24 -8.08 -8.38
CA LYS A 374 8.39 -8.29 -9.27
C LYS A 374 8.45 -9.73 -9.77
N MET A 375 8.18 -10.70 -8.91
CA MET A 375 8.13 -12.11 -9.28
C MET A 375 7.01 -12.40 -10.28
N LEU A 376 5.82 -11.83 -10.07
CA LEU A 376 4.69 -11.91 -11.00
C LEU A 376 5.08 -11.44 -12.40
N ASN A 377 5.66 -10.24 -12.50
CA ASN A 377 6.04 -9.65 -13.78
C ASN A 377 7.16 -10.39 -14.52
N LEU A 378 8.09 -11.01 -13.79
CA LEU A 378 9.18 -11.78 -14.38
C LEU A 378 8.69 -13.16 -14.84
N GLN A 379 7.96 -13.87 -13.97
CA GLN A 379 7.58 -15.26 -14.21
C GLN A 379 6.51 -15.41 -15.29
N VAL A 380 5.62 -14.42 -15.46
CA VAL A 380 4.67 -14.40 -16.58
C VAL A 380 5.39 -14.33 -17.93
N LYS A 381 6.56 -13.67 -17.99
CA LYS A 381 7.33 -13.51 -19.23
C LYS A 381 8.23 -14.70 -19.54
N SER A 382 8.70 -15.41 -18.52
CA SER A 382 9.67 -16.50 -18.65
C SER A 382 9.05 -17.89 -18.68
N THR A 383 7.79 -18.06 -18.23
CA THR A 383 7.17 -19.39 -18.14
C THR A 383 6.36 -19.69 -19.40
N PRO A 384 6.68 -20.76 -20.16
CA PRO A 384 5.85 -21.22 -21.27
C PRO A 384 4.43 -21.54 -20.79
N HIS A 385 3.41 -21.20 -21.58
CA HIS A 385 2.00 -21.40 -21.21
C HIS A 385 1.65 -22.85 -20.81
N LYS A 386 2.43 -23.83 -21.31
CA LYS A 386 2.26 -25.26 -20.99
C LYS A 386 2.71 -25.66 -19.57
N GLU A 387 3.42 -24.80 -18.83
CA GLU A 387 3.93 -25.09 -17.48
C GLU A 387 3.18 -24.33 -16.35
N PHE A 388 1.90 -24.01 -16.55
CA PHE A 388 1.08 -23.24 -15.58
C PHE A 388 1.01 -23.86 -14.17
N LYS A 389 1.03 -25.19 -14.04
CA LYS A 389 1.05 -25.86 -12.73
C LYS A 389 2.31 -25.52 -11.92
N LYS A 390 3.46 -25.49 -12.58
CA LYS A 390 4.75 -25.15 -11.95
C LYS A 390 4.78 -23.68 -11.54
N PHE A 391 4.23 -22.80 -12.39
CA PHE A 391 4.02 -21.40 -12.05
C PHE A 391 3.17 -21.23 -10.79
N ASN A 392 1.99 -21.86 -10.72
CA ASN A 392 1.09 -21.77 -9.56
C ASN A 392 1.77 -22.28 -8.27
N GLN A 393 2.48 -23.41 -8.34
CA GLN A 393 3.17 -23.99 -7.20
C GLN A 393 4.32 -23.11 -6.69
N MET A 394 5.05 -22.42 -7.56
CA MET A 394 6.07 -21.46 -7.15
C MET A 394 5.52 -20.31 -6.30
N PHE A 395 4.34 -19.78 -6.65
CA PHE A 395 3.68 -18.72 -5.87
C PHE A 395 3.10 -19.26 -4.56
N TYR A 396 2.56 -20.48 -4.57
CA TYR A 396 2.15 -21.18 -3.36
C TYR A 396 3.31 -21.31 -2.36
N ASP A 397 4.46 -21.83 -2.80
CA ASP A 397 5.63 -21.97 -1.93
C ASP A 397 6.21 -20.62 -1.50
N ALA A 398 6.13 -19.60 -2.37
CA ALA A 398 6.56 -18.25 -2.04
C ALA A 398 5.74 -17.64 -0.92
N TYR A 399 4.42 -17.86 -0.92
CA TYR A 399 3.53 -17.41 0.14
C TYR A 399 3.92 -17.98 1.51
N TYR A 400 4.21 -19.28 1.61
CA TYR A 400 4.65 -19.88 2.88
C TYR A 400 5.97 -19.31 3.36
N ARG A 401 6.95 -19.11 2.48
CA ARG A 401 8.22 -18.48 2.84
C ARG A 401 8.05 -17.03 3.31
N GLN A 402 7.17 -16.26 2.66
CA GLN A 402 6.88 -14.87 3.03
C GLN A 402 6.09 -14.79 4.35
N SER A 403 5.20 -15.74 4.60
CA SER A 403 4.47 -15.88 5.86
C SER A 403 5.43 -16.25 7.01
N LEU A 404 6.35 -17.19 6.78
CA LEU A 404 7.37 -17.55 7.75
C LEU A 404 8.27 -16.36 8.12
N LEU A 405 8.68 -15.58 7.11
CA LEU A 405 9.44 -14.34 7.35
C LEU A 405 8.64 -13.37 8.24
N LEU A 406 7.34 -13.21 8.00
CA LEU A 406 6.48 -12.37 8.81
C LEU A 406 6.39 -12.88 10.26
N ILE A 407 6.23 -14.18 10.48
CA ILE A 407 6.19 -14.78 11.84
C ILE A 407 7.51 -14.54 12.57
N ILE A 408 8.66 -14.81 11.94
CA ILE A 408 9.98 -14.64 12.56
C ILE A 408 10.18 -13.18 12.98
N ASN A 409 9.89 -12.24 12.09
CA ASN A 409 9.97 -10.81 12.42
C ASN A 409 8.96 -10.41 13.50
N SER A 410 7.76 -11.02 13.49
CA SER A 410 6.74 -10.76 14.50
C SER A 410 7.19 -11.20 15.89
N ILE A 411 7.80 -12.37 16.02
CA ILE A 411 8.36 -12.86 17.30
C ILE A 411 9.47 -11.92 17.77
N ALA A 412 10.38 -11.50 16.88
CA ALA A 412 11.44 -10.57 17.23
C ALA A 412 10.89 -9.21 17.73
N ILE A 413 9.90 -8.65 17.04
CA ILE A 413 9.25 -7.39 17.43
C ILE A 413 8.48 -7.57 18.74
N PHE A 414 7.78 -8.69 18.94
CA PHE A 414 7.05 -8.97 20.16
C PHE A 414 7.98 -9.05 21.37
N ILE A 415 9.13 -9.74 21.24
CA ILE A 415 10.17 -9.79 22.28
C ILE A 415 10.72 -8.38 22.54
N PHE A 416 10.99 -7.61 21.48
CA PHE A 416 11.45 -6.23 21.62
C PHE A 416 10.44 -5.34 22.36
N MET A 417 9.16 -5.43 22.04
CA MET A 417 8.08 -4.72 22.75
C MET A 417 7.97 -5.17 24.22
N PHE A 418 8.04 -6.47 24.49
CA PHE A 418 8.05 -6.99 25.85
C PHE A 418 9.22 -6.42 26.67
N LEU A 419 10.41 -6.32 26.07
CA LEU A 419 11.57 -5.69 26.71
C LEU A 419 11.34 -4.20 26.98
N ILE A 420 10.77 -3.44 26.03
CA ILE A 420 10.42 -2.02 26.23
C ILE A 420 9.43 -1.84 27.39
N ILE A 421 8.46 -2.74 27.53
CA ILE A 421 7.40 -2.62 28.54
C ILE A 421 7.91 -2.98 29.94
N THR A 422 8.81 -3.96 30.04
CA THR A 422 9.26 -4.53 31.33
C THR A 422 10.57 -3.97 31.85
N ARG A 423 11.48 -3.52 30.99
CA ARG A 423 12.83 -3.08 31.39
C ARG A 423 12.86 -1.59 31.71
N GLN A 424 13.70 -1.21 32.67
CA GLN A 424 13.82 0.17 33.14
C GLN A 424 14.27 1.15 32.04
N TRP A 425 15.07 0.70 31.07
CA TRP A 425 15.51 1.53 29.94
C TRP A 425 14.41 1.78 28.89
N GLY A 426 13.28 1.09 28.99
CA GLY A 426 12.15 1.20 28.07
C GLY A 426 11.19 2.32 28.47
N TYR A 427 9.91 2.00 28.67
CA TYR A 427 8.88 2.99 28.99
C TYR A 427 9.24 3.83 30.24
N ASN A 428 9.66 3.18 31.31
CA ASN A 428 9.96 3.84 32.59
C ASN A 428 11.18 4.80 32.53
N ALA A 429 11.96 4.80 31.45
CA ALA A 429 13.06 5.75 31.28
C ALA A 429 12.58 7.14 30.82
N PHE A 430 11.39 7.20 30.21
CA PHE A 430 10.89 8.43 29.59
C PHE A 430 9.63 8.98 30.27
N PHE A 431 8.95 8.17 31.08
CA PHE A 431 7.74 8.55 31.80
C PHE A 431 7.96 8.42 33.30
N GLU A 432 7.51 9.44 34.04
CA GLU A 432 7.62 9.48 35.51
C GLU A 432 6.72 8.42 36.17
N GLU A 433 5.53 8.19 35.60
CA GLU A 433 4.60 7.18 36.09
C GLU A 433 4.86 5.83 35.40
N PRO A 434 5.04 4.73 36.17
CA PRO A 434 5.22 3.41 35.59
C PRO A 434 3.92 2.91 34.95
N LEU A 435 4.05 2.13 33.87
CA LEU A 435 2.89 1.48 33.23
C LEU A 435 2.08 0.64 34.22
N ASN A 436 0.78 0.92 34.27
CA ASN A 436 -0.21 0.12 35.00
C ASN A 436 -0.18 -1.34 34.50
N PHE A 437 -0.43 -2.30 35.41
CA PHE A 437 -0.58 -3.71 35.09
C PHE A 437 -1.58 -3.96 33.95
N ILE A 438 -2.72 -3.26 33.94
CA ILE A 438 -3.74 -3.36 32.90
C ILE A 438 -3.16 -2.95 31.54
N SER A 439 -2.48 -1.81 31.46
CA SER A 439 -1.84 -1.34 30.23
C SER A 439 -0.80 -2.33 29.70
N LYS A 440 0.01 -2.94 30.59
CA LYS A 440 0.97 -3.98 30.20
C LYS A 440 0.27 -5.20 29.60
N LYS A 441 -0.79 -5.67 30.26
CA LYS A 441 -1.58 -6.84 29.84
C LYS A 441 -2.26 -6.59 28.48
N VAL A 442 -2.98 -5.48 28.36
CA VAL A 442 -3.65 -5.05 27.13
C VAL A 442 -2.63 -4.88 26.00
N SER A 443 -1.46 -4.31 26.28
CA SER A 443 -0.41 -4.15 25.28
C SER A 443 0.08 -5.46 24.68
N LEU A 444 0.33 -6.48 25.51
CA LEU A 444 0.78 -7.80 25.04
C LEU A 444 -0.32 -8.55 24.28
N ILE A 445 -1.56 -8.52 24.78
CA ILE A 445 -2.70 -9.14 24.09
C ILE A 445 -2.97 -8.44 22.75
N GLY A 446 -3.01 -7.11 22.76
CA GLY A 446 -3.19 -6.28 21.57
C GLY A 446 -2.08 -6.49 20.54
N ALA A 447 -0.82 -6.65 20.97
CA ALA A 447 0.29 -6.90 20.05
C ALA A 447 0.10 -8.23 19.28
N LEU A 448 -0.41 -9.28 19.92
CA LEU A 448 -0.81 -10.52 19.24
C LEU A 448 -1.95 -10.28 18.25
N GLY A 449 -2.93 -9.45 18.61
CA GLY A 449 -4.02 -9.06 17.71
C GLY A 449 -3.50 -8.31 16.48
N TYR A 450 -2.63 -7.33 16.68
CA TYR A 450 -1.99 -6.57 15.61
C TYR A 450 -1.09 -7.45 14.74
N MET A 451 -0.44 -8.49 15.28
CA MET A 451 0.30 -9.47 14.47
C MET A 451 -0.63 -10.16 13.47
N PHE A 452 -1.74 -10.75 13.93
CA PHE A 452 -2.70 -11.42 13.05
C PHE A 452 -3.36 -10.44 12.07
N PHE A 453 -3.69 -9.24 12.54
CA PHE A 453 -4.24 -8.19 11.69
C PHE A 453 -3.28 -7.82 10.56
N THR A 454 -2.00 -7.63 10.86
CA THR A 454 -0.95 -7.33 9.89
C THR A 454 -0.84 -8.42 8.83
N TRP A 455 -0.91 -9.68 9.24
CA TRP A 455 -0.91 -10.82 8.31
C TRP A 455 -2.16 -10.82 7.42
N GLY A 456 -3.35 -10.56 7.97
CA GLY A 456 -4.56 -10.39 7.17
C GLY A 456 -4.49 -9.22 6.18
N VAL A 457 -3.87 -8.11 6.56
CA VAL A 457 -3.59 -6.98 5.66
C VAL A 457 -2.64 -7.39 4.53
N LEU A 458 -1.55 -8.11 4.83
CA LEU A 458 -0.64 -8.63 3.81
C LEU A 458 -1.38 -9.52 2.79
N ASN A 459 -2.22 -10.43 3.28
CA ASN A 459 -3.04 -11.29 2.42
C ASN A 459 -3.99 -10.48 1.54
N SER A 460 -4.64 -9.47 2.12
CA SER A 460 -5.52 -8.57 1.38
C SER A 460 -4.77 -7.80 0.29
N LEU A 461 -3.53 -7.38 0.54
CA LEU A 461 -2.69 -6.70 -0.45
C LEU A 461 -2.27 -7.63 -1.60
N TYR A 462 -2.06 -8.93 -1.35
CA TYR A 462 -1.91 -9.91 -2.45
C TYR A 462 -3.19 -10.03 -3.27
N LEU A 463 -4.34 -10.16 -2.63
CA LEU A 463 -5.64 -10.23 -3.31
C LEU A 463 -5.91 -8.96 -4.14
N PHE A 464 -5.56 -7.78 -3.63
CA PHE A 464 -5.68 -6.52 -4.37
C PHE A 464 -4.74 -6.44 -5.56
N SER A 465 -3.54 -7.00 -5.43
CA SER A 465 -2.58 -7.12 -6.53
C SER A 465 -3.12 -8.01 -7.66
N LEU A 466 -4.05 -8.92 -7.34
CA LEU A 466 -4.77 -9.79 -8.28
C LEU A 466 -6.17 -9.28 -8.65
N ASP A 467 -6.52 -8.05 -8.27
CA ASP A 467 -7.83 -7.43 -8.52
C ASP A 467 -9.03 -8.20 -7.94
N ARG A 468 -8.84 -8.89 -6.81
CA ARG A 468 -9.87 -9.64 -6.10
C ARG A 468 -10.13 -9.08 -4.70
N PRO A 469 -10.71 -7.88 -4.54
CA PRO A 469 -10.94 -7.30 -3.22
C PRO A 469 -12.13 -7.93 -2.46
N LYS A 470 -13.06 -8.60 -3.15
CA LYS A 470 -14.26 -9.22 -2.53
C LYS A 470 -13.93 -10.11 -1.30
N PRO A 471 -13.02 -11.09 -1.37
CA PRO A 471 -12.77 -11.97 -0.23
C PRO A 471 -12.21 -11.23 0.97
N ALA A 472 -11.39 -10.19 0.74
CA ALA A 472 -10.86 -9.35 1.81
C ALA A 472 -11.98 -8.58 2.53
N VAL A 473 -12.93 -7.99 1.78
CA VAL A 473 -14.10 -7.29 2.36
C VAL A 473 -14.91 -8.22 3.25
N HIS A 474 -15.28 -9.41 2.74
CA HIS A 474 -16.08 -10.36 3.53
C HIS A 474 -15.33 -10.82 4.78
N ALA A 475 -14.02 -11.07 4.67
CA ALA A 475 -13.21 -11.48 5.81
C ALA A 475 -13.18 -10.41 6.92
N VAL A 476 -13.05 -9.11 6.56
CA VAL A 476 -13.10 -8.03 7.56
C VAL A 476 -14.49 -7.92 8.20
N ILE A 477 -15.58 -8.08 7.44
CA ILE A 477 -16.94 -8.06 8.00
C ILE A 477 -17.10 -9.15 9.07
N PHE A 478 -16.75 -10.39 8.75
CA PHE A 478 -16.81 -11.50 9.73
C PHE A 478 -15.91 -11.24 10.94
N ALA A 479 -14.72 -10.69 10.73
CA ALA A 479 -13.81 -10.34 11.80
C ALA A 479 -14.37 -9.26 12.73
N ILE A 480 -15.05 -8.24 12.21
CA ILE A 480 -15.72 -7.21 13.02
C ILE A 480 -16.83 -7.84 13.87
N VAL A 481 -17.68 -8.66 13.27
CA VAL A 481 -18.79 -9.31 13.99
C VAL A 481 -18.26 -10.17 15.13
N ILE A 482 -17.21 -10.94 14.89
CA ILE A 482 -16.58 -11.79 15.91
C ILE A 482 -15.88 -10.95 16.98
N ASN A 483 -15.20 -9.87 16.60
CA ASN A 483 -14.59 -8.95 17.53
C ASN A 483 -15.65 -8.35 18.46
N ILE A 484 -16.76 -7.86 17.91
CA ILE A 484 -17.89 -7.34 18.70
C ILE A 484 -18.45 -8.40 19.63
N PHE A 485 -18.75 -9.60 19.12
CA PHE A 485 -19.39 -10.64 19.91
C PHE A 485 -18.50 -11.12 21.06
N VAL A 486 -17.25 -11.50 20.77
CA VAL A 486 -16.30 -11.97 21.78
C VAL A 486 -15.89 -10.84 22.73
N GLY A 487 -15.64 -9.64 22.19
CA GLY A 487 -15.27 -8.46 22.96
C GLY A 487 -16.37 -8.03 23.93
N LEU A 488 -17.64 -8.03 23.50
CA LEU A 488 -18.77 -7.73 24.38
C LEU A 488 -18.92 -8.76 25.50
N ILE A 489 -18.89 -10.05 25.16
CA ILE A 489 -19.06 -11.12 26.15
C ILE A 489 -17.95 -11.05 27.20
N LEU A 490 -16.69 -10.95 26.77
CA LEU A 490 -15.57 -10.96 27.70
C LEU A 490 -15.44 -9.65 28.50
N SER A 491 -15.71 -8.50 27.87
CA SER A 491 -15.64 -7.21 28.57
C SER A 491 -16.73 -7.02 29.62
N ARG A 492 -17.89 -7.67 29.46
CA ARG A 492 -19.02 -7.58 30.38
C ARG A 492 -19.05 -8.67 31.45
N LEU A 493 -18.54 -9.87 31.14
CA LEU A 493 -18.53 -10.99 32.10
C LEU A 493 -17.28 -11.02 32.99
N PHE A 494 -16.13 -10.55 32.50
CA PHE A 494 -14.87 -10.65 33.24
C PHE A 494 -14.32 -9.29 33.66
N SER A 495 -14.00 -8.42 32.69
CA SER A 495 -13.53 -7.04 32.90
C SER A 495 -13.27 -6.37 31.55
N TYR A 496 -13.33 -5.03 31.48
CA TYR A 496 -13.23 -4.24 30.25
C TYR A 496 -11.97 -4.51 29.42
N GLU A 497 -10.84 -4.81 30.06
CA GLU A 497 -9.55 -5.10 29.44
C GLU A 497 -9.58 -6.32 28.51
N TYR A 498 -10.50 -7.25 28.72
CA TYR A 498 -10.66 -8.43 27.87
C TYR A 498 -11.35 -8.15 26.54
N SER A 499 -11.79 -6.90 26.29
CA SER A 499 -12.17 -6.45 24.94
C SER A 499 -11.05 -6.70 23.92
N ALA A 500 -9.79 -6.59 24.35
CA ALA A 500 -8.61 -6.87 23.52
C ALA A 500 -8.56 -8.32 23.01
N ILE A 501 -9.15 -9.29 23.73
CA ILE A 501 -9.26 -10.68 23.25
C ILE A 501 -10.22 -10.76 22.06
N GLY A 502 -11.31 -9.97 22.07
CA GLY A 502 -12.19 -9.83 20.90
C GLY A 502 -11.42 -9.42 19.66
N MET A 503 -10.52 -8.44 19.79
CA MET A 503 -9.64 -8.01 18.71
C MET A 503 -8.73 -9.15 18.23
N VAL A 504 -8.10 -9.91 19.14
CA VAL A 504 -7.24 -11.05 18.79
C VAL A 504 -7.99 -12.10 17.99
N VAL A 505 -9.16 -12.53 18.48
CA VAL A 505 -9.97 -13.57 17.82
C VAL A 505 -10.49 -13.08 16.47
N GLY A 506 -10.98 -11.84 16.41
CA GLY A 506 -11.40 -11.22 15.15
C GLY A 506 -10.26 -11.12 14.13
N ALA A 507 -9.07 -10.70 14.57
CA ALA A 507 -7.88 -10.57 13.73
C ALA A 507 -7.38 -11.92 13.22
N PHE A 508 -7.45 -12.96 14.06
CA PHE A 508 -7.16 -14.33 13.67
C PHE A 508 -8.11 -14.81 12.57
N VAL A 509 -9.42 -14.55 12.72
CA VAL A 509 -10.41 -14.91 11.68
C VAL A 509 -10.15 -14.14 10.39
N PHE A 510 -9.85 -12.85 10.47
CA PHE A 510 -9.46 -12.05 9.30
C PHE A 510 -8.26 -12.65 8.57
N MET A 511 -7.20 -12.99 9.32
CA MET A 511 -6.02 -13.67 8.78
C MET A 511 -6.37 -15.01 8.15
N ALA A 512 -7.14 -15.87 8.82
CA ALA A 512 -7.45 -17.22 8.36
C ALA A 512 -8.29 -17.21 7.06
N LEU A 513 -9.32 -16.36 6.99
CA LEU A 513 -10.18 -16.24 5.82
C LEU A 513 -9.44 -15.66 4.62
N THR A 514 -8.63 -14.61 4.83
CA THR A 514 -7.81 -14.03 3.76
C THR A 514 -6.70 -14.97 3.30
N ALA A 515 -6.07 -15.73 4.22
CA ALA A 515 -5.07 -16.74 3.89
C ALA A 515 -5.67 -17.85 3.02
N LYS A 516 -6.86 -18.36 3.39
CA LYS A 516 -7.59 -19.36 2.60
C LYS A 516 -7.88 -18.83 1.19
N ALA A 517 -8.31 -17.58 1.06
CA ALA A 517 -8.55 -16.96 -0.23
C ALA A 517 -7.26 -16.81 -1.07
N CYS A 518 -6.16 -16.36 -0.47
CA CYS A 518 -4.85 -16.28 -1.13
C CYS A 518 -4.36 -17.64 -1.62
N LEU A 519 -4.40 -18.68 -0.78
CA LEU A 519 -3.96 -20.02 -1.14
C LEU A 519 -4.79 -20.60 -2.29
N ASN A 520 -6.11 -20.35 -2.30
CA ASN A 520 -6.98 -20.74 -3.41
C ASN A 520 -6.64 -19.96 -4.69
N CYS A 521 -6.33 -18.66 -4.60
CA CYS A 521 -5.89 -17.88 -5.75
C CYS A 521 -4.55 -18.35 -6.30
N PHE A 522 -3.56 -18.66 -5.45
CA PHE A 522 -2.25 -19.11 -5.90
C PHE A 522 -2.27 -20.50 -6.54
N LYS A 523 -3.20 -21.37 -6.14
CA LYS A 523 -3.40 -22.68 -6.80
C LYS A 523 -3.89 -22.56 -8.24
N ASN A 524 -4.60 -21.49 -8.60
CA ASN A 524 -5.19 -21.24 -9.92
C ASN A 524 -4.76 -19.88 -10.50
N LEU A 525 -3.50 -19.48 -10.26
CA LEU A 525 -3.03 -18.11 -10.50
C LEU A 525 -3.05 -17.73 -11.99
N ASP A 526 -2.85 -18.70 -12.87
CA ASP A 526 -2.97 -18.59 -14.32
C ASP A 526 -4.34 -18.04 -14.76
N TYR A 527 -5.43 -18.59 -14.22
CA TYR A 527 -6.79 -18.13 -14.50
C TYR A 527 -7.05 -16.71 -13.98
N TYR A 528 -6.57 -16.42 -12.76
CA TYR A 528 -6.79 -15.13 -12.13
C TYR A 528 -5.95 -14.00 -12.76
N TYR A 529 -4.79 -14.33 -13.32
CA TYR A 529 -3.98 -13.36 -14.04
C TYR A 529 -4.56 -13.06 -15.43
N ALA A 530 -5.09 -14.05 -16.14
CA ALA A 530 -5.69 -13.86 -17.46
C ALA A 530 -7.03 -13.10 -17.43
N THR A 531 -7.71 -13.07 -16.27
CA THR A 531 -8.99 -12.38 -16.07
C THR A 531 -8.85 -11.00 -15.41
N ARG A 532 -7.61 -10.56 -15.18
CA ARG A 532 -7.24 -9.22 -14.71
C ARG A 532 -7.07 -8.27 -15.89
#